data_AF-A0ABF7RDB4-F1
#
_entry.id   AF-A0ABF7RDB4-F1
#
_cell.length_a   1.000
_cell.length_b   1.000
_cell.length_c   1.000
_cell.angle_alpha   90.00
_cell.angle_beta   90.00
_cell.angle_gamma   90.00
#
_symmetry.space_group_name_H-M   'P 1'
#
loop_
_entity.id
_entity.type
_entity.pdbx_description
1 polymer ?
#
loop_
_entity_poly.entity_id
_entity_poly.type
_entity_poly.pdbx_seq_one_letter_code
_entity_poly.pdbx_strand_id
1 'polypeptide(L)' 'MSRALGVGATLDFHLHADGRLVGASGFGQGESVARDLKLARLLIEQGARPDPGRLADPACKLKALLSRAPQPATELEAAP' A
#
# COMPACT_ATOMS: atom_id res chain seq x y z
N MET A 1 -0.74 -9.40 4.34
CA MET A 1 -0.94 -9.80 2.92
C MET A 1 0.38 -9.62 2.21
N SER A 2 0.90 -10.60 1.47
CA SER A 2 2.23 -10.52 0.87
C SER A 2 2.19 -10.49 -0.66
N ARG A 3 3.18 -9.82 -1.27
CA ARG A 3 3.43 -9.84 -2.71
C ARG A 3 4.92 -10.09 -2.98
N ALA A 4 5.24 -10.88 -3.99
CA ALA A 4 6.62 -11.04 -4.46
C ALA A 4 6.98 -9.91 -5.44
N LEU A 5 8.18 -9.34 -5.36
CA LEU A 5 8.66 -8.31 -6.31
C LEU A 5 9.72 -8.84 -7.29
N GLY A 6 10.14 -10.10 -7.14
CA GLY A 6 11.21 -10.71 -7.93
C GLY A 6 12.04 -11.67 -7.09
N VAL A 7 13.21 -12.05 -7.58
CA VAL A 7 14.08 -13.04 -6.92
C VAL A 7 14.56 -12.48 -5.57
N GLY A 8 14.05 -13.08 -4.49
CA GLY A 8 14.43 -12.75 -3.11
C GLY A 8 13.85 -11.43 -2.59
N ALA A 9 12.81 -10.88 -3.23
CA ALA A 9 12.14 -9.68 -2.78
C ALA A 9 10.64 -9.89 -2.51
N THR A 10 10.18 -9.46 -1.33
CA THR A 10 8.80 -9.60 -0.87
C THR A 10 8.36 -8.34 -0.15
N LEU A 11 7.12 -7.91 -0.36
CA LEU A 11 6.47 -6.87 0.44
C LEU A 11 5.24 -7.44 1.14
N ASP A 12 5.09 -7.08 2.40
CA ASP A 12 3.95 -7.33 3.25
C ASP A 12 3.14 -6.05 3.46
N PHE A 13 1.83 -6.16 3.34
CA PHE A 13 0.85 -5.10 3.50
C PHE A 13 -0.08 -5.44 4.65
N HIS A 14 -0.35 -4.44 5.48
CA HIS A 14 -1.29 -4.49 6.58
C HIS A 14 -2.52 -3.67 6.20
N LEU A 15 -3.65 -4.35 6.09
CA LEU A 15 -4.96 -3.75 5.83
C LEU A 15 -5.73 -3.68 7.15
N HIS A 16 -6.42 -2.58 7.35
CA HIS A 16 -7.41 -2.45 8.42
C HIS A 16 -8.73 -3.13 8.02
N ALA A 17 -9.64 -3.36 8.97
CA ALA A 17 -10.90 -4.08 8.75
C ALA A 17 -11.81 -3.43 7.68
N ASP A 18 -11.64 -2.13 7.46
CA ASP A 18 -12.36 -1.33 6.46
C ASP A 18 -11.72 -1.38 5.06
N GLY A 19 -10.65 -2.15 4.88
CA GLY A 19 -9.89 -2.27 3.63
C GLY A 19 -8.83 -1.19 3.41
N ARG A 20 -8.60 -0.29 4.39
CA ARG A 20 -7.58 0.75 4.28
C ARG A 20 -6.18 0.19 4.45
N LEU A 21 -5.24 0.63 3.62
CA LEU A 21 -3.84 0.32 3.81
C LEU A 21 -3.25 1.13 4.98
N VAL A 22 -2.83 0.43 6.04
CA VAL A 22 -2.30 1.05 7.27
C VAL A 22 -0.81 0.80 7.49
N GLY A 23 -0.22 -0.15 6.78
CA GLY A 23 1.20 -0.45 6.90
C GLY A 23 1.73 -1.23 5.71
N ALA A 24 3.04 -1.08 5.47
CA ALA A 24 3.78 -1.89 4.52
C ALA A 24 5.18 -2.17 5.05
N SER A 25 5.71 -3.35 4.76
CA SER A 25 7.05 -3.80 5.10
C SER A 25 7.63 -4.56 3.92
N GLY A 26 8.94 -4.57 3.75
CA GLY A 26 9.55 -5.23 2.60
C GLY A 26 10.98 -5.67 2.86
N PHE A 27 11.37 -6.74 2.18
CA PHE A 27 12.70 -7.35 2.24
C PHE A 27 13.15 -7.70 0.82
N GLY A 28 14.44 -7.54 0.49
CA GLY A 28 15.03 -7.88 -0.82
C GLY A 28 15.97 -6.83 -1.41
N GLN A 29 16.40 -7.02 -2.67
CA GLN A 29 17.37 -6.13 -3.34
C GLN A 29 16.87 -4.67 -3.46
N GLY A 30 17.73 -3.75 -3.03
CA GLY A 30 17.34 -2.47 -2.43
C GLY A 30 16.62 -1.46 -3.31
N GLU A 31 16.84 -1.42 -4.63
CA GLU A 31 16.23 -0.36 -5.46
C GLU A 31 14.76 -0.63 -5.80
N SER A 32 14.40 -1.87 -6.13
CA SER A 32 13.01 -2.25 -6.41
C SER A 32 12.17 -2.20 -5.14
N VAL A 33 12.69 -2.76 -4.03
CA VAL A 33 12.01 -2.73 -2.73
C VAL A 33 11.82 -1.29 -2.25
N ALA A 34 12.85 -0.43 -2.32
CA ALA A 34 12.71 0.96 -1.88
C ALA A 34 11.67 1.75 -2.70
N ARG A 35 11.60 1.53 -4.02
CA ARG A 35 10.61 2.17 -4.89
C ARG A 35 9.19 1.72 -4.55
N ASP A 36 8.96 0.43 -4.41
CA ASP A 36 7.64 -0.11 -4.07
C ASP A 36 7.22 0.28 -2.65
N LEU A 37 8.13 0.25 -1.69
CA LEU A 37 7.85 0.69 -0.31
C LEU A 37 7.50 2.18 -0.26
N LYS A 38 8.15 3.02 -1.08
CA LYS A 38 7.82 4.44 -1.23
C LYS A 38 6.41 4.63 -1.79
N LEU A 39 6.01 3.85 -2.79
CA LEU A 39 4.65 3.89 -3.34
C LEU A 39 3.61 3.39 -2.33
N ALA A 40 3.93 2.34 -1.59
CA ALA A 40 3.08 1.82 -0.52
C ALA A 40 2.88 2.86 0.59
N ARG A 41 3.94 3.57 0.98
CA ARG A 41 3.86 4.69 1.93
C ARG A 41 2.90 5.77 1.44
N LEU A 42 2.98 6.16 0.16
CA LEU A 42 2.06 7.14 -0.42
C LEU A 42 0.60 6.67 -0.38
N LEU A 43 0.33 5.39 -0.66
CA LEU A 43 -1.01 4.81 -0.53
C LEU A 43 -1.53 4.88 0.92
N ILE A 44 -0.67 4.60 1.90
CA ILE A 44 -0.99 4.71 3.33
C ILE A 44 -1.29 6.17 3.71
N GLU A 45 -0.45 7.10 3.29
CA GLU A 45 -0.61 8.54 3.55
C GLU A 45 -1.90 9.10 2.93
N GLN A 46 -2.35 8.54 1.81
CA GLN A 46 -3.63 8.88 1.18
C GLN A 46 -4.84 8.21 1.83
N GLY A 47 -4.64 7.29 2.79
CA GLY A 47 -5.72 6.48 3.34
C GLY A 47 -6.40 5.62 2.27
N ALA A 48 -5.64 5.17 1.27
CA ALA A 48 -6.19 4.43 0.14
C ALA A 48 -6.82 3.10 0.57
N ARG A 49 -7.90 2.72 -0.12
CA ARG A 49 -8.58 1.42 -0.01
C ARG A 49 -8.41 0.64 -1.31
N PRO A 50 -7.19 0.18 -1.63
CA PRO A 50 -6.94 -0.57 -2.86
C PRO A 50 -7.65 -1.94 -2.80
N ASP A 51 -8.03 -2.45 -3.98
CA ASP A 51 -8.52 -3.82 -4.09
C ASP A 51 -7.46 -4.81 -3.59
N PRO A 52 -7.78 -5.71 -2.63
CA PRO A 52 -6.80 -6.64 -2.06
C PRO A 52 -6.20 -7.59 -3.09
N GLY A 53 -6.97 -8.01 -4.10
CA GLY A 53 -6.49 -8.87 -5.18
C GLY A 53 -5.44 -8.16 -6.03
N ARG A 54 -5.71 -6.90 -6.41
CA ARG A 54 -4.74 -6.05 -7.13
C ARG A 54 -3.53 -5.69 -6.29
N LEU A 55 -3.69 -5.56 -4.98
CA LEU A 55 -2.60 -5.27 -4.08
C LEU A 55 -1.69 -6.51 -3.88
N ALA A 56 -2.23 -7.73 -3.89
CA ALA A 56 -1.44 -8.96 -3.78
C ALA A 56 -0.77 -9.35 -5.11
N ASP A 57 -1.34 -8.92 -6.24
CA ASP A 57 -0.86 -9.27 -7.57
C ASP A 57 0.47 -8.58 -7.92
N PRO A 58 1.57 -9.32 -8.12
CA PRO A 58 2.85 -8.75 -8.52
C PRO A 58 2.86 -8.17 -9.94
N ALA A 59 1.91 -8.57 -10.80
CA ALA A 59 1.75 -7.98 -12.13
C ALA A 59 1.08 -6.59 -12.08
N CYS A 60 0.41 -6.26 -10.98
CA CYS A 60 -0.24 -4.96 -10.79
C CYS A 60 0.74 -3.92 -10.26
N LYS A 61 0.97 -2.86 -11.04
CA LYS A 61 1.81 -1.73 -10.62
C LYS A 61 1.17 -0.99 -9.45
N LEU A 62 1.89 -0.85 -8.33
CA LEU A 62 1.44 -0.06 -7.17
C LEU A 62 0.99 1.36 -7.53
N LYS A 63 1.71 2.00 -8.45
CA LYS A 63 1.39 3.35 -8.92
C LYS A 63 0.00 3.44 -9.58
N ALA A 64 -0.50 2.36 -10.18
CA ALA A 64 -1.83 2.32 -10.78
C ALA A 64 -2.95 2.31 -9.72
N LEU A 65 -2.64 1.95 -8.48
CA LEU A 65 -3.55 1.98 -7.34
C LEU A 65 -3.60 3.35 -6.66
N LEU A 66 -2.68 4.27 -7.03
CA LEU A 66 -2.74 5.65 -6.59
C LEU A 66 -3.89 6.34 -7.33
N SER A 67 -5.01 6.49 -6.65
CA SER A 67 -6.09 7.36 -7.11
C SER A 67 -5.59 8.80 -7.17
N ARG A 68 -5.90 9.50 -8.27
CA ARG A 68 -5.68 10.95 -8.39
C ARG A 68 -6.98 11.69 -8.10
N ALA A 69 -7.42 11.73 -6.83
CA ALA A 69 -8.45 12.64 -6.31
C ALA A 69 -8.59 12.52 -4.77
N PRO A 70 -9.28 13.48 -4.13
CA PRO A 70 -8.73 14.38 -3.11
C PRO A 70 -8.50 13.71 -1.74
N GLN A 71 -7.64 14.34 -0.95
CA GLN A 71 -7.38 14.01 0.45
C GLN A 71 -8.72 13.89 1.20
N PRO A 72 -9.03 12.78 1.89
CA PRO A 72 -10.08 12.78 2.89
C PRO A 72 -9.65 13.78 3.97
N ALA A 73 -10.49 14.78 4.21
CA ALA A 73 -10.37 15.67 5.35
C ALA A 73 -10.16 14.82 6.60
N THR A 74 -9.29 15.31 7.47
CA THR A 74 -9.14 14.92 8.86
C THR A 74 -10.50 14.60 9.48
N GLU A 75 -10.95 13.36 9.42
CA GLU A 75 -12.03 12.86 10.25
C GLU A 75 -11.37 12.47 11.57
N LEU A 76 -10.93 13.50 12.29
CA LEU A 76 -10.96 13.49 13.74
C LEU A 76 -12.42 13.77 14.11
N GLU A 77 -13.30 12.85 13.76
CA GLU A 77 -14.63 12.79 14.36
C GLU A 77 -14.43 12.37 15.81
N ALA A 78 -14.90 13.26 16.66
CA ALA A 78 -15.19 13.06 18.06
C ALA A 78 -15.76 11.66 18.35
N ALA A 79 -15.20 10.99 19.34
CA ALA A 79 -15.93 9.99 20.11
C ALA A 79 -16.19 10.59 21.51
N PRO A 80 -17.34 10.29 22.13
CA PRO A 80 -18.04 11.14 23.09
C PRO A 80 -17.35 11.33 24.45
#